data_AF-A0A3D1ET02-F1
#
_entry.id   AF-A0A3D1ET02-F1
#
_cell.length_a   1.000
_cell.length_b   1.000
_cell.length_c   1.000
_cell.angle_alpha   90.00
_cell.angle_beta   90.00
_cell.angle_gamma   90.00
#
_symmetry.space_group_name_H-M   'P 1'
#
loop_
_entity.id
_entity.type
_entity.pdbx_description
1 polymer ?
#
loop_
_entity_poly.entity_id
_entity_poly.type
_entity_poly.pdbx_seq_one_letter_code
_entity_poly.pdbx_strand_id
1 'polypeptide(L)'
;MAPVEPSQYVLEAPRFETRRAQRRSERKFNRRSNWRPTLNLTSMIDVVFLLLVYFMVATEFKQAEVIERLDLPNRLGAGVVDPFEVPDHPVVITVTSQDTDSRRATVAAGFTIGVEGSFPQPTTPESLTMLLSERRMGGTGGRGLWPEDHPIVLRPAPGTDWEHVVRTFDATARAGYNNISLKSNEG
;
A
#
# COMPACT_ATOMS: atom_id res chain seq x y z
N MET A 1 -70.76 95.12 -39.50
CA MET A 1 -70.02 95.37 -38.24
C MET A 1 -70.49 94.32 -37.23
N ALA A 2 -69.77 93.21 -37.09
CA ALA A 2 -70.06 92.16 -36.10
C ALA A 2 -68.80 91.95 -35.24
N PRO A 3 -68.89 91.85 -33.90
CA PRO A 3 -67.73 91.87 -33.03
C PRO A 3 -67.17 90.47 -32.68
N VAL A 4 -65.84 90.43 -32.72
CA VAL A 4 -64.81 89.52 -32.17
C VAL A 4 -65.24 88.43 -31.15
N GLU A 5 -64.85 87.18 -31.43
CA GLU A 5 -64.93 86.02 -30.52
C GLU A 5 -63.89 86.05 -29.38
N PRO A 6 -64.17 85.44 -28.21
CA PRO A 6 -63.19 85.35 -27.13
C PRO A 6 -62.21 84.17 -27.33
N SER A 7 -60.93 84.48 -27.16
CA SER A 7 -59.77 83.59 -27.29
C SER A 7 -59.82 82.33 -26.39
N GLN A 8 -59.76 81.14 -27.00
CA GLN A 8 -59.42 79.90 -26.29
C GLN A 8 -57.90 79.83 -26.05
N TYR A 9 -57.48 79.86 -24.79
CA TYR A 9 -56.13 79.47 -24.40
C TYR A 9 -56.05 77.93 -24.38
N VAL A 10 -55.32 77.35 -25.33
CA VAL A 10 -54.96 75.92 -25.33
C VAL A 10 -53.61 75.77 -24.61
N LEU A 11 -53.60 75.04 -23.49
CA LEU A 11 -52.37 74.61 -22.82
C LEU A 11 -51.72 73.47 -23.62
N GLU A 12 -50.66 73.77 -24.37
CA GLU A 12 -49.80 72.74 -24.97
C GLU A 12 -48.89 72.11 -23.91
N ALA A 13 -49.02 70.80 -23.69
CA ALA A 13 -48.06 70.02 -22.90
C ALA A 13 -46.83 69.63 -23.76
N PRO A 14 -45.59 69.68 -23.23
CA PRO A 14 -44.39 69.47 -24.03
C PRO A 14 -44.16 67.99 -24.36
N ARG A 15 -44.20 67.64 -25.65
CA ARG A 15 -43.88 66.31 -26.22
C ARG A 15 -42.37 66.02 -26.35
N PHE A 16 -41.58 66.11 -25.27
CA PHE A 16 -40.11 65.93 -25.37
C PHE A 16 -39.49 64.76 -24.61
N GLU A 17 -40.24 63.98 -23.83
CA GLU A 17 -39.62 62.98 -22.93
C GLU A 17 -39.54 61.55 -23.48
N THR A 18 -40.29 61.18 -24.52
CA THR A 18 -40.41 59.78 -24.94
C THR A 18 -39.26 59.25 -25.82
N ARG A 19 -38.41 60.13 -26.39
CA ARG A 19 -37.35 59.70 -27.33
C ARG A 19 -36.07 59.18 -26.66
N ARG A 20 -35.83 59.52 -25.38
CA ARG A 20 -34.59 59.13 -24.66
C ARG A 20 -34.66 57.73 -24.06
N ALA A 21 -35.85 57.25 -23.69
CA ALA A 21 -36.05 55.93 -23.10
C ALA A 21 -35.82 54.79 -24.12
N GLN A 22 -36.19 55.01 -25.38
CA GLN A 22 -36.12 53.99 -26.42
C GLN A 22 -34.67 53.65 -26.83
N ARG A 23 -33.78 54.66 -26.93
CA ARG A 23 -32.35 54.45 -27.25
C ARG A 23 -31.56 53.71 -26.16
N ARG A 24 -32.03 53.70 -24.91
CA ARG A 24 -31.39 52.93 -23.82
C ARG A 24 -31.79 51.46 -23.81
N SER A 25 -32.98 51.13 -24.32
CA SER A 25 -33.50 49.76 -24.41
C SER A 25 -32.73 48.92 -25.44
N GLU A 26 -32.46 49.47 -26.61
CA GLU A 26 -31.78 48.77 -27.71
C GLU A 26 -30.33 48.40 -27.36
N ARG A 27 -29.63 49.23 -26.57
CA ARG A 27 -28.26 48.95 -26.12
C ARG A 27 -28.17 47.88 -25.02
N LYS A 28 -29.29 47.55 -24.36
CA LYS A 28 -29.33 46.61 -23.24
C LYS A 28 -29.65 45.18 -23.66
N PHE A 29 -30.24 44.98 -24.84
CA PHE A 29 -30.62 43.65 -25.32
C PHE A 29 -29.47 42.90 -26.01
N ASN A 30 -28.49 43.60 -26.59
CA ASN A 30 -27.40 42.98 -27.36
C ASN A 30 -26.17 42.55 -26.52
N ARG A 31 -26.30 42.45 -25.19
CA ARG A 31 -25.20 42.06 -24.27
C ARG A 31 -25.27 40.64 -23.73
N ARG A 32 -26.27 39.85 -24.15
CA ARG A 32 -26.28 38.41 -23.86
C ARG A 32 -25.52 37.69 -24.97
N SER A 33 -24.22 37.97 -25.07
CA SER A 33 -23.34 37.17 -25.91
C SER A 33 -23.39 35.73 -25.39
N ASN A 34 -23.73 34.79 -26.27
CA ASN A 34 -23.68 33.36 -26.05
C ASN A 34 -22.33 32.97 -25.41
N TRP A 35 -22.30 32.84 -24.09
CA TRP A 35 -21.18 32.22 -23.37
C TRP A 35 -21.26 30.73 -23.63
N ARG A 36 -20.61 30.28 -24.70
CA ARG A 36 -20.26 28.87 -24.88
C ARG A 36 -18.91 28.67 -24.21
N PRO A 37 -18.82 27.97 -23.06
CA PRO A 37 -17.53 27.68 -22.48
C PRO A 37 -16.75 26.79 -23.46
N THR A 38 -15.69 27.33 -24.04
CA THR A 38 -14.75 26.58 -24.87
C THR A 38 -13.82 25.81 -23.94
N LEU A 39 -13.80 24.49 -24.06
CA LEU A 39 -12.93 23.65 -23.24
C LEU A 39 -11.49 23.76 -23.76
N ASN A 40 -10.58 24.21 -22.89
CA ASN A 40 -9.16 24.32 -23.20
C ASN A 40 -8.48 22.96 -23.08
N LEU A 41 -8.57 22.16 -24.13
CA LEU A 41 -7.97 20.81 -24.19
C LEU A 41 -6.48 20.84 -23.87
N THR A 42 -5.75 21.85 -24.35
CA THR A 42 -4.31 22.00 -24.07
C THR A 42 -4.00 22.09 -22.58
N SER A 43 -4.77 22.86 -21.81
CA SER A 43 -4.57 22.98 -20.36
C SER A 43 -5.01 21.72 -19.61
N MET A 44 -6.03 21.00 -20.10
CA MET A 44 -6.47 19.74 -19.52
C MET A 44 -5.45 18.62 -19.74
N ILE A 45 -4.86 18.55 -20.94
CA ILE A 45 -3.83 17.57 -21.28
C ILE A 45 -2.62 17.73 -20.35
N ASP A 46 -2.20 18.97 -20.08
CA ASP A 46 -1.06 19.24 -19.20
C ASP A 46 -1.30 18.73 -17.77
N VAL A 47 -2.45 19.07 -17.16
CA VAL A 47 -2.79 18.60 -15.80
C VAL A 47 -2.90 17.07 -15.74
N VAL A 48 -3.53 16.43 -16.73
CA VAL A 48 -3.65 14.97 -16.77
C VAL A 48 -2.30 14.30 -16.99
N PHE A 49 -1.44 14.87 -17.85
CA PHE A 49 -0.11 14.35 -18.11
C PHE A 49 0.79 14.45 -16.87
N LEU A 50 0.75 15.58 -16.16
CA LEU A 50 1.44 15.75 -14.88
C LEU A 50 0.95 14.75 -13.84
N LEU A 51 -0.36 14.47 -13.78
CA LEU A 51 -0.90 13.43 -12.90
C LEU A 51 -0.39 12.04 -13.28
N LEU A 52 -0.37 11.67 -14.56
CA LEU A 52 0.12 10.37 -15.00
C LEU A 52 1.60 10.17 -14.70
N VAL A 53 2.44 11.19 -14.95
CA VAL A 53 3.88 11.15 -14.61
C VAL A 53 4.06 11.08 -13.09
N TYR A 54 3.30 11.89 -12.34
CA TYR A 54 3.32 11.83 -10.88
C TYR A 54 2.97 10.43 -10.38
N PHE A 55 1.88 9.83 -10.87
CA PHE A 55 1.50 8.47 -10.49
C PHE A 55 2.55 7.45 -10.91
N MET A 56 3.08 7.52 -12.14
CA MET A 56 4.11 6.59 -12.63
C MET A 56 5.38 6.63 -11.78
N VAL A 57 5.84 7.83 -11.39
CA VAL A 57 7.01 8.01 -10.52
C VAL A 57 6.67 7.67 -9.06
N ALA A 58 5.46 7.98 -8.59
CA ALA A 58 5.03 7.72 -7.22
C ALA A 58 4.68 6.25 -6.95
N THR A 59 4.39 5.45 -7.98
CA THR A 59 4.10 4.01 -7.83
C THR A 59 5.34 3.17 -7.52
N GLU A 60 6.55 3.71 -7.72
CA GLU A 60 7.81 3.04 -7.37
C GLU A 60 8.03 2.94 -5.84
N PHE A 61 7.24 3.63 -5.00
CA PHE A 61 7.46 3.67 -3.56
C PHE A 61 6.90 2.48 -2.75
N LYS A 62 6.37 1.43 -3.37
CA LYS A 62 5.84 0.26 -2.63
C LYS A 62 6.84 -0.86 -2.36
N GLN A 63 8.11 -0.71 -2.75
CA GLN A 63 9.07 -1.82 -2.67
C GLN A 63 10.17 -1.67 -1.60
N ALA A 64 10.15 -0.59 -0.80
CA ALA A 64 11.21 -0.29 0.17
C ALA A 64 10.77 -0.21 1.64
N GLU A 65 9.52 -0.56 1.98
CA GLU A 65 9.09 -0.72 3.38
C GLU A 65 9.48 -2.07 4.00
N VAL A 66 10.40 -2.81 3.35
CA VAL A 66 11.03 -4.03 3.88
C VAL A 66 12.23 -3.71 4.80
N ILE A 67 12.59 -2.43 4.94
CA ILE A 67 13.81 -2.05 5.64
C ILE A 67 13.44 -1.39 6.97
N GLU A 68 13.61 -2.16 8.04
CA GLU A 68 13.88 -1.71 9.41
C GLU A 68 12.68 -1.11 10.18
N ARG A 69 11.64 -1.91 10.44
CA ARG A 69 11.00 -1.80 11.77
C ARG A 69 11.99 -2.36 12.78
N LEU A 70 12.83 -1.47 13.28
CA LEU A 70 13.63 -1.66 14.47
C LEU A 70 12.68 -1.94 15.65
N ASP A 71 12.23 -3.18 15.80
CA ASP A 71 11.58 -3.63 17.03
C ASP A 71 12.67 -3.78 18.09
N LEU A 72 12.93 -2.67 18.79
CA LEU A 72 13.44 -2.78 20.14
C LEU A 72 12.50 -3.73 20.90
N PRO A 73 13.01 -4.76 21.59
CA PRO A 73 12.17 -5.67 22.34
C PRO A 73 11.60 -4.89 23.53
N ASN A 74 10.46 -4.24 23.35
CA ASN A 74 9.77 -3.55 24.43
C ASN A 74 9.04 -4.62 25.24
N ARG A 75 9.81 -5.26 26.13
CA ARG A 75 9.27 -5.89 27.32
C ARG A 75 8.41 -4.84 28.03
N LEU A 76 7.18 -5.24 28.33
CA LEU A 76 6.21 -4.58 29.22
C LEU A 76 5.34 -3.52 28.53
N GLY A 77 4.17 -3.95 28.06
CA GLY A 77 3.07 -3.04 27.79
C GLY A 77 2.02 -3.69 26.91
N ALA A 78 0.83 -3.90 27.46
CA ALA A 78 -0.35 -4.35 26.75
C ALA A 78 -0.73 -3.36 25.63
N GLY A 79 -0.12 -3.52 24.46
CA GLY A 79 -0.62 -3.03 23.19
C GLY A 79 -1.30 -4.20 22.50
N VAL A 80 -2.57 -4.06 22.16
CA VAL A 80 -3.31 -5.02 21.37
C VAL A 80 -2.61 -5.13 20.01
N VAL A 81 -1.71 -6.09 19.88
CA VAL A 81 -1.32 -6.63 18.57
C VAL A 81 -2.59 -7.25 18.02
N ASP A 82 -3.04 -6.82 16.85
CA ASP A 82 -4.21 -7.41 16.21
C ASP A 82 -3.94 -8.93 16.10
N PRO A 83 -4.75 -9.78 16.76
CA PRO A 83 -4.56 -11.24 16.70
C PRO A 83 -4.69 -11.80 15.28
N PHE A 84 -5.17 -10.99 14.33
CA PHE A 84 -5.36 -11.31 12.92
C PHE A 84 -4.31 -10.66 11.99
N GLU A 85 -3.36 -9.86 12.50
CA GLU A 85 -2.21 -9.45 11.69
C GLU A 85 -1.29 -10.65 11.49
N VAL A 86 -1.38 -11.26 10.31
CA VAL A 86 -0.37 -12.21 9.85
C VAL A 86 0.92 -11.40 9.72
N PRO A 87 2.01 -11.77 10.42
CA PRO A 87 3.29 -11.12 10.20
C PRO A 87 3.66 -11.33 8.73
N ASP A 88 3.62 -10.27 7.92
CA ASP A 88 4.11 -10.31 6.52
C ASP A 88 5.63 -10.50 6.45
N HIS A 89 6.28 -10.55 7.62
CA HIS A 89 7.72 -10.78 7.75
C HIS A 89 8.02 -12.25 7.47
N PRO A 90 8.97 -12.54 6.57
CA PRO A 90 9.36 -13.91 6.29
C PRO A 90 9.95 -14.56 7.53
N VAL A 91 9.54 -15.81 7.81
CA VAL A 91 10.19 -16.61 8.85
C VAL A 91 11.57 -17.01 8.35
N VAL A 92 12.61 -16.51 9.01
CA VAL A 92 14.00 -16.84 8.68
C VAL A 92 14.46 -18.03 9.51
N ILE A 93 14.90 -19.07 8.83
CA ILE A 93 15.46 -20.28 9.45
C ILE A 93 16.95 -20.30 9.17
N THR A 94 17.76 -20.14 10.22
CA THR A 94 19.22 -20.24 10.11
C THR A 94 19.67 -21.67 10.28
N VAL A 95 20.53 -22.17 9.38
CA VAL A 95 21.07 -23.53 9.46
C VAL A 95 22.58 -23.45 9.66
N THR A 96 23.09 -24.03 10.76
CA THR A 96 24.53 -24.09 11.01
C THR A 96 24.98 -25.53 11.18
N SER A 97 25.95 -25.97 10.37
CA SER A 97 26.62 -27.25 10.57
C SER A 97 27.62 -27.11 11.72
N GLN A 98 27.58 -28.00 12.71
CA GLN A 98 28.66 -28.08 13.68
C GLN A 98 29.67 -29.07 13.14
N ASP A 99 30.85 -28.58 12.76
CA ASP A 99 31.96 -29.41 12.30
C ASP A 99 32.19 -30.52 13.33
N THR A 100 31.85 -31.75 12.93
CA THR A 100 31.90 -32.93 13.79
C THR A 100 33.30 -33.52 13.66
N ASP A 101 34.31 -32.78 14.10
CA ASP A 101 35.58 -33.41 14.49
C ASP A 101 35.52 -33.77 15.98
N SER A 102 36.08 -34.92 16.33
CA SER A 102 36.23 -35.46 17.70
C SER A 102 35.01 -36.12 18.36
N ARG A 103 34.68 -37.33 17.89
CA ARG A 103 34.35 -38.54 18.71
C ARG A 103 33.26 -38.49 19.81
N ARG A 104 32.51 -37.40 20.01
CA ARG A 104 31.43 -37.34 21.00
C ARG A 104 30.52 -36.14 20.77
N ALA A 105 29.59 -36.24 19.83
CA ALA A 105 28.50 -35.26 19.70
C ALA A 105 27.17 -35.99 19.76
N THR A 106 26.54 -36.00 20.94
CA THR A 106 25.11 -36.23 21.09
C THR A 106 24.38 -34.93 20.73
N VAL A 107 24.30 -34.64 19.44
CA VAL A 107 23.30 -33.77 18.82
C VAL A 107 22.74 -34.62 17.69
N ALA A 108 21.46 -35.00 17.76
CA ALA A 108 20.91 -36.12 16.99
C ALA A 108 21.06 -36.02 15.45
N ALA A 109 21.52 -34.90 14.90
CA ALA A 109 21.72 -34.70 13.47
C ALA A 109 23.03 -33.99 13.04
N GLY A 110 23.90 -33.55 13.96
CA GLY A 110 25.18 -32.88 13.59
C GLY A 110 25.07 -31.41 13.12
N PHE A 111 23.87 -30.81 13.15
CA PHE A 111 23.65 -29.40 12.82
C PHE A 111 22.59 -28.78 13.72
N THR A 112 22.55 -27.45 13.78
CA THR A 112 21.55 -26.70 14.53
C THR A 112 20.65 -25.91 13.60
N ILE A 113 19.39 -25.78 14.01
CA ILE A 113 18.35 -25.04 13.30
C ILE A 113 17.91 -23.90 14.21
N GLY A 114 18.21 -22.67 13.81
CA GLY A 114 17.70 -21.46 14.47
C GLY A 114 16.47 -20.95 13.74
N VAL A 115 15.45 -20.53 14.47
CA VAL A 115 14.32 -19.77 13.90
C VAL A 115 14.43 -18.35 14.44
N GLU A 116 14.41 -17.36 13.56
CA GLU A 116 14.51 -15.95 13.92
C GLU A 116 13.23 -15.50 14.64
N GLY A 117 13.38 -14.85 15.81
CA GLY A 117 12.27 -14.39 16.66
C GLY A 117 12.19 -15.10 18.01
N SER A 118 11.08 -14.87 18.72
CA SER A 118 10.82 -15.49 20.04
C SER A 118 10.20 -16.89 19.93
N PHE A 119 10.77 -17.72 19.07
CA PHE A 119 10.29 -19.09 18.85
C PHE A 119 11.17 -20.10 19.61
N PRO A 120 10.60 -21.24 20.03
CA PRO A 120 11.42 -22.33 20.55
C PRO A 120 12.39 -22.79 19.46
N GLN A 121 13.68 -22.94 19.80
CA GLN A 121 14.69 -23.36 18.84
C GLN A 121 14.61 -24.88 18.64
N PRO A 122 14.28 -25.35 17.42
CA PRO A 122 14.19 -26.78 17.14
C PRO A 122 15.60 -27.39 17.10
N THR A 123 15.78 -28.50 17.80
CA THR A 123 17.07 -29.24 17.84
C THR A 123 17.15 -30.33 16.78
N THR A 124 16.04 -30.65 16.12
CA THR A 124 15.95 -31.69 15.09
C THR A 124 15.04 -31.26 13.92
N PRO A 125 15.20 -31.84 12.73
CA PRO A 125 14.29 -31.60 11.60
C PRO A 125 12.83 -31.93 11.92
N GLU A 126 12.59 -32.98 12.71
CA GLU A 126 11.24 -33.39 13.12
C GLU A 126 10.61 -32.37 14.06
N SER A 127 11.39 -31.81 15.00
CA SER A 127 10.89 -30.75 15.89
C SER A 127 10.60 -29.46 15.12
N LEU A 128 11.42 -29.12 14.11
CA LEU A 128 11.12 -28.02 13.19
C LEU A 128 9.79 -28.26 12.45
N THR A 129 9.59 -29.48 11.93
CA THR A 129 8.35 -29.85 11.22
C THR A 129 7.14 -29.67 12.12
N MET A 130 7.21 -30.18 13.37
CA MET A 130 6.13 -30.05 14.35
C MET A 130 5.81 -28.57 14.66
N LEU A 131 6.85 -27.77 14.94
CA LEU A 131 6.72 -26.34 15.22
C LEU A 131 6.03 -25.61 14.07
N LEU A 132 6.51 -25.81 12.85
CA LEU A 132 5.96 -25.17 11.67
C LEU A 132 4.53 -25.63 11.36
N SER A 133 4.23 -26.92 11.58
CA SER A 133 2.89 -27.48 11.36
C SER A 133 1.86 -26.97 12.37
N GLU A 134 2.26 -26.66 13.61
CA GLU A 134 1.40 -26.07 14.63
C GLU A 134 1.00 -24.63 14.29
N ARG A 135 1.91 -23.91 13.63
CA ARG A 135 1.72 -22.51 13.23
C ARG A 135 0.99 -22.34 11.91
N ARG A 136 0.92 -23.40 11.11
CA ARG A 136 0.18 -23.42 9.84
C ARG A 136 -1.33 -23.44 10.09
N MET A 137 -2.06 -22.60 9.37
CA MET A 137 -3.51 -22.58 9.35
C MET A 137 -4.06 -23.95 8.92
N GLY A 138 -4.97 -24.52 9.70
CA GLY A 138 -5.46 -25.89 9.47
C GLY A 138 -4.46 -27.01 9.80
N GLY A 139 -3.32 -26.68 10.41
CA GLY A 139 -2.35 -27.66 10.91
C GLY A 139 -2.73 -28.32 12.24
N THR A 140 -1.83 -29.12 12.78
CA THR A 140 -2.03 -30.04 13.92
C THR A 140 -2.53 -29.35 15.19
N GLY A 141 -2.31 -28.04 15.33
CA GLY A 141 -2.71 -27.24 16.49
C GLY A 141 -4.02 -26.44 16.35
N GLY A 142 -4.62 -26.39 15.15
CA GLY A 142 -5.88 -25.68 14.87
C GLY A 142 -5.91 -24.16 15.15
N ARG A 143 -4.84 -23.60 15.71
CA ARG A 143 -4.65 -22.18 16.07
C ARG A 143 -3.54 -21.52 15.24
N GLY A 144 -3.04 -22.20 14.22
CA GLY A 144 -2.05 -21.64 13.32
C GLY A 144 -2.58 -20.43 12.57
N LEU A 145 -1.78 -19.37 12.51
CA LEU A 145 -2.11 -18.11 11.85
C LEU A 145 -1.39 -17.96 10.50
N TRP A 146 -0.41 -18.83 10.19
CA TRP A 146 0.35 -18.75 8.95
C TRP A 146 -0.32 -19.54 7.83
N PRO A 147 -0.61 -18.93 6.68
CA PRO A 147 -1.13 -19.67 5.53
C PRO A 147 -0.04 -20.57 4.91
N GLU A 148 -0.43 -21.48 4.01
CA GLU A 148 0.50 -22.42 3.36
C GLU A 148 1.54 -21.72 2.46
N ASP A 149 1.21 -20.52 1.97
CA ASP A 149 2.05 -19.67 1.13
C ASP A 149 2.87 -18.64 1.93
N HIS A 150 2.85 -18.71 3.26
CA HIS A 150 3.65 -17.84 4.11
C HIS A 150 5.14 -17.95 3.76
N PRO A 151 5.85 -16.83 3.52
CA PRO A 151 7.22 -16.85 3.04
C PRO A 151 8.18 -17.39 4.11
N ILE A 152 8.84 -18.50 3.82
CA ILE A 152 9.90 -19.07 4.65
C ILE A 152 11.23 -18.92 3.92
N VAL A 153 12.21 -18.32 4.60
CA VAL A 153 13.56 -18.11 4.07
C VAL A 153 14.55 -18.96 4.86
N LEU A 154 15.18 -19.92 4.19
CA LEU A 154 16.30 -20.66 4.74
C LEU A 154 17.60 -19.90 4.48
N ARG A 155 18.31 -19.58 5.56
CA ARG A 155 19.60 -18.90 5.55
C ARG A 155 20.69 -19.83 6.09
N PRO A 156 21.41 -20.58 5.23
CA PRO A 156 22.57 -21.33 5.67
C PRO A 156 23.68 -20.38 6.13
N ALA A 157 24.31 -20.70 7.25
CA ALA A 157 25.53 -20.04 7.68
C ALA A 157 26.73 -20.41 6.76
N PRO A 158 27.77 -19.58 6.72
CA PRO A 158 29.00 -19.91 5.99
C PRO A 158 29.58 -21.23 6.51
N GLY A 159 29.90 -22.15 5.59
CA GLY A 159 30.44 -23.47 5.94
C GLY A 159 29.41 -24.54 6.29
N THR A 160 28.11 -24.27 6.16
CA THR A 160 27.08 -25.31 6.38
C THR A 160 27.08 -26.35 5.25
N ASP A 161 27.10 -27.64 5.62
CA ASP A 161 26.96 -28.74 4.66
C ASP A 161 25.63 -28.70 3.91
N TRP A 162 25.69 -28.94 2.60
CA TRP A 162 24.52 -28.95 1.74
C TRP A 162 23.47 -29.97 2.20
N GLU A 163 23.89 -31.12 2.71
CA GLU A 163 22.99 -32.14 3.24
C GLU A 163 22.11 -31.59 4.38
N HIS A 164 22.67 -30.76 5.26
CA HIS A 164 21.94 -30.16 6.38
C HIS A 164 20.93 -29.10 5.91
N VAL A 165 21.27 -28.36 4.85
CA VAL A 165 20.35 -27.43 4.19
C VAL A 165 19.17 -28.19 3.59
N VAL A 166 19.42 -29.26 2.85
CA VAL A 166 18.37 -30.09 2.23
C VAL A 166 17.48 -30.74 3.29
N ARG A 167 18.05 -31.26 4.39
CA ARG A 167 17.27 -31.84 5.50
C ARG A 167 16.35 -30.81 6.16
N THR A 168 16.82 -29.56 6.30
CA THR A 168 16.01 -28.47 6.84
C THR A 168 14.91 -28.09 5.85
N PHE A 169 15.23 -28.01 4.55
CA PHE A 169 14.27 -27.73 3.49
C PHE A 169 13.16 -28.79 3.44
N ASP A 170 13.53 -30.06 3.47
CA ASP A 170 12.59 -31.18 3.50
C ASP A 170 11.68 -31.14 4.73
N ALA A 171 12.21 -30.76 5.89
CA ALA A 171 11.41 -30.58 7.11
C ALA A 171 10.39 -29.43 6.97
N THR A 172 10.80 -28.31 6.39
CA THR A 172 9.90 -27.17 6.10
C THR A 172 8.82 -27.56 5.10
N ALA A 173 9.19 -28.26 4.02
CA ALA A 173 8.24 -28.74 3.01
C ALA A 173 7.25 -29.78 3.60
N ARG A 174 7.70 -30.65 4.49
CA ARG A 174 6.84 -31.62 5.21
C ARG A 174 5.85 -30.97 6.16
N ALA A 175 6.17 -29.80 6.71
CA ALA A 175 5.21 -29.00 7.45
C ALA A 175 4.11 -28.41 6.54
N GLY A 176 4.31 -28.51 5.22
CA GLY A 176 3.36 -28.17 4.16
C GLY A 176 3.25 -26.67 3.91
N TYR A 177 4.41 -26.01 3.89
CA TYR A 177 4.59 -24.68 3.31
C TYR A 177 5.06 -24.81 1.87
N ASN A 178 4.50 -23.98 0.99
CA ASN A 178 4.76 -24.00 -0.45
C ASN A 178 5.69 -22.88 -0.90
N ASN A 179 5.88 -21.85 -0.07
CA ASN A 179 6.71 -20.69 -0.37
C ASN A 179 8.03 -20.73 0.42
N ILE A 180 8.97 -21.54 -0.06
CA ILE A 180 10.27 -21.75 0.58
C ILE A 180 11.37 -21.19 -0.32
N SER A 181 12.15 -20.25 0.20
CA SER A 181 13.27 -19.62 -0.51
C SER A 181 14.59 -19.90 0.22
N LEU A 182 15.67 -20.05 -0.54
CA LEU A 182 17.03 -20.15 -0.03
C LEU A 182 17.73 -18.80 -0.26
N LYS A 183 18.27 -18.19 0.79
CA LYS A 183 19.09 -16.98 0.70
C LYS A 183 20.45 -17.23 1.35
N SER A 184 21.52 -17.00 0.61
CA SER A 184 22.86 -16.99 1.18
C SER A 184 22.98 -15.91 2.24
N ASN A 185 23.65 -16.21 3.35
CA ASN A 185 24.14 -15.19 4.28
C ASN A 185 25.22 -14.38 3.55
N GLU A 186 24.85 -13.27 2.90
CA GLU A 186 25.80 -12.27 2.45
C GLU A 186 26.27 -11.50 3.69
N GLY A 187 27.52 -11.77 4.10
CA GLY A 187 28.15 -11.14 5.27
C GLY A 187 28.57 -9.71 5.04
#